data_AF-A6N183-F1
#
_entry.id   AF-A6N183-F1
#
_cell.length_a   1.000
_cell.length_b   1.000
_cell.length_c   1.000
_cell.angle_alpha   90.00
_cell.angle_beta   90.00
_cell.angle_gamma   90.00
#
_symmetry.space_group_name_H-M   'P 1'
#
loop_
_entity.id
_entity.type
_entity.pdbx_description
1 polymer ?
#
loop_
_entity_poly.entity_id
_entity_poly.type
_entity_poly.pdbx_seq_one_letter_code
_entity_poly.pdbx_strand_id
1 'polypeptide(L)'
;QSALTAEGTAKRRSFVDPAVSKGCSDESVKTVMEICLRCLAKEAVQRPSVEDVLWNLQFAAQVQDDWRGDSRSSEESPLSPSQIPRDLEDDQ
;
A
#
# COMPACT_ATOMS: atom_id res chain seq x y z
N GLN A 1 -18.14 12.01 14.61
CA GLN A 1 -17.05 11.08 14.26
C GLN A 1 -16.32 11.48 12.96
N SER A 2 -16.55 12.69 12.45
CA SER A 2 -16.15 13.12 11.10
C SER A 2 -14.75 13.74 10.98
N ALA A 3 -13.99 13.83 12.08
CA ALA A 3 -12.68 14.49 12.07
C ALA A 3 -11.57 13.58 11.52
N LEU A 4 -11.60 12.27 11.80
CA LEU A 4 -10.51 11.35 11.43
C LEU A 4 -10.41 11.07 9.92
N THR A 5 -11.52 11.16 9.20
CA THR A 5 -11.57 10.94 7.75
C THR A 5 -11.10 12.16 6.96
N ALA A 6 -11.30 13.36 7.51
CA ALA A 6 -10.88 14.64 6.91
C ALA A 6 -9.45 15.07 7.33
N GLU A 7 -8.84 14.39 8.29
CA GLU A 7 -7.51 14.73 8.77
C GLU A 7 -6.40 14.32 7.80
N GLY A 8 -5.38 15.17 7.71
CA GLY A 8 -4.24 15.00 6.81
C GLY A 8 -3.50 13.68 7.04
N THR A 9 -2.83 13.20 5.99
CA THR A 9 -2.07 11.94 5.95
C THR A 9 -1.15 11.71 7.16
N ALA A 10 -0.53 12.78 7.67
CA ALA A 10 0.33 12.73 8.86
C ALA A 10 -0.43 12.31 10.13
N LYS A 11 -1.63 12.85 10.36
CA LYS A 11 -2.44 12.44 11.51
C LYS A 11 -3.00 11.03 11.31
N ARG A 12 -3.30 10.65 10.07
CA ARG A 12 -3.66 9.27 9.72
C ARG A 12 -2.63 8.25 10.20
N ARG A 13 -1.36 8.49 9.85
CA ARG A 13 -0.27 7.58 10.23
C ARG A 13 0.00 7.52 11.74
N SER A 14 -0.32 8.57 12.51
CA SER A 14 -0.03 8.60 13.95
C SER A 14 -0.82 7.59 14.80
N PHE A 15 -1.97 7.10 14.32
CA PHE A 15 -2.76 6.08 15.01
C PHE A 15 -2.65 4.68 14.41
N VAL A 16 -1.93 4.55 13.29
CA VAL A 16 -1.77 3.27 12.59
C VAL A 16 -0.56 2.55 13.19
N ASP A 17 -0.67 1.23 13.30
CA ASP A 17 0.45 0.40 13.75
C ASP A 17 1.72 0.69 12.90
N PRO A 18 2.91 0.83 13.51
CA PRO A 18 4.13 1.17 12.78
C PRO A 18 4.48 0.20 11.64
N ALA A 19 4.12 -1.08 11.73
CA ALA A 19 4.35 -2.04 10.65
C ALA A 19 3.43 -1.76 9.46
N VAL A 20 2.17 -1.40 9.72
CA VAL A 20 1.21 -1.02 8.68
C VAL A 20 1.62 0.30 8.02
N SER A 21 2.05 1.31 8.79
CA SER A 21 2.49 2.60 8.23
C SER A 21 3.72 2.50 7.33
N LYS A 22 4.55 1.45 7.49
CA LYS A 22 5.75 1.19 6.66
C LYS A 22 5.47 0.22 5.52
N GLY A 23 4.52 -0.69 5.70
CA GLY A 23 4.26 -1.79 4.77
C GLY A 23 3.06 -1.60 3.85
N CYS A 24 2.30 -0.52 4.04
CA CYS A 24 1.08 -0.24 3.29
C CYS A 24 1.06 1.17 2.68
N SER A 25 0.34 1.33 1.57
CA SER A 25 0.13 2.62 0.94
C SER A 25 -0.83 3.50 1.76
N ASP A 26 -0.66 4.81 1.68
CA ASP A 26 -1.53 5.74 2.43
C ASP A 26 -3.00 5.64 2.02
N GLU A 27 -3.24 5.38 0.73
CA GLU A 27 -4.58 5.27 0.18
C GLU A 27 -5.26 3.97 0.63
N SER A 28 -4.57 2.82 0.63
CA SER A 28 -5.15 1.56 1.12
C SER A 28 -5.51 1.66 2.61
N VAL A 29 -4.61 2.24 3.41
CA VAL A 29 -4.83 2.48 4.84
C VAL A 29 -5.99 3.43 5.08
N LYS A 30 -6.10 4.50 4.27
CA LYS A 30 -7.23 5.43 4.34
C LYS A 30 -8.55 4.74 4.06
N THR A 31 -8.66 3.96 2.98
CA THR A 31 -9.88 3.22 2.64
C THR A 31 -10.29 2.28 3.78
N VAL A 32 -9.35 1.47 4.29
CA VAL A 32 -9.61 0.54 5.41
C VAL A 32 -10.10 1.29 6.64
N MET A 33 -9.45 2.39 7.00
CA MET A 33 -9.87 3.18 8.15
C MET A 33 -11.27 3.77 7.96
N GLU A 34 -11.57 4.32 6.79
CA GLU A 34 -12.88 4.91 6.47
C GLU A 34 -14.00 3.88 6.53
N ILE A 35 -13.81 2.68 5.96
CA ILE A 35 -14.81 1.61 6.04
C ILE A 35 -14.99 1.12 7.49
N CYS A 36 -13.90 0.95 8.26
CA CYS A 36 -13.98 0.58 9.67
C CYS A 36 -14.76 1.60 10.50
N LEU A 37 -14.52 2.89 10.28
CA LEU A 37 -15.24 3.97 10.98
C LEU A 37 -16.74 3.95 10.62
N ARG A 38 -17.10 3.73 9.36
CA ARG A 38 -18.51 3.62 8.94
C ARG A 38 -19.20 2.39 9.56
N CYS A 39 -18.51 1.26 9.68
CA CYS A 39 -19.03 0.08 10.39
C CYS A 39 -19.33 0.35 11.87
N LEU A 40 -18.58 1.27 12.49
CA LEU A 40 -18.74 1.67 13.90
C LEU A 40 -19.72 2.85 14.09
N ALA A 41 -20.44 3.25 13.05
CA ALA A 41 -21.42 4.33 13.14
C ALA A 41 -22.47 4.03 14.22
N LYS A 42 -22.84 5.07 14.99
CA LYS A 42 -23.82 4.96 16.08
C LYS A 42 -25.20 4.60 15.53
N GLU A 43 -25.58 5.19 14.40
CA GLU A 43 -26.84 4.94 13.74
C GLU A 43 -26.70 3.76 12.78
N ALA A 44 -27.56 2.74 12.93
CA ALA A 44 -27.48 1.53 12.11
C ALA A 44 -27.67 1.81 10.60
N VAL A 45 -28.48 2.82 10.26
CA VAL A 45 -28.72 3.24 8.87
C VAL A 45 -27.47 3.83 8.19
N GLN A 46 -26.49 4.27 8.96
CA GLN A 46 -25.21 4.79 8.44
C GLN A 46 -24.17 3.68 8.25
N ARG A 47 -24.42 2.47 8.77
CA ARG A 47 -23.51 1.35 8.61
C ARG A 47 -23.65 0.78 7.19
N PRO A 48 -22.53 0.44 6.55
CA PRO A 48 -22.55 -0.11 5.19
C PRO A 48 -23.19 -1.50 5.14
N SER A 49 -23.64 -1.91 3.96
CA SER A 49 -23.97 -3.31 3.69
C SER A 49 -22.71 -4.18 3.75
N VAL A 50 -22.86 -5.49 3.92
CA VAL A 50 -21.70 -6.40 3.88
C VAL A 50 -21.05 -6.38 2.50
N GLU A 51 -21.84 -6.22 1.43
CA GLU A 51 -21.34 -6.10 0.06
C GLU A 51 -20.46 -4.85 -0.10
N ASP A 52 -20.87 -3.71 0.46
CA ASP A 52 -20.07 -2.49 0.46
C ASP A 52 -18.76 -2.66 1.24
N VAL A 53 -18.80 -3.35 2.38
CA VAL A 53 -17.59 -3.64 3.17
C VAL A 53 -16.61 -4.48 2.35
N LEU A 54 -17.09 -5.58 1.76
CA LEU A 54 -16.26 -6.47 0.95
C LEU A 54 -15.65 -5.72 -0.24
N TRP A 55 -16.45 -4.91 -0.94
CA TRP A 55 -15.98 -4.11 -2.06
C TRP A 55 -14.87 -3.14 -1.65
N ASN A 56 -15.04 -2.41 -0.54
CA ASN A 56 -14.02 -1.46 -0.05
C ASN A 56 -12.72 -2.17 0.36
N LEU A 57 -12.82 -3.35 0.96
CA LEU A 57 -11.64 -4.14 1.34
C LEU A 57 -10.90 -4.70 0.12
N GLN A 58 -11.63 -5.16 -0.90
CA GLN A 58 -11.04 -5.61 -2.17
C GLN A 58 -10.37 -4.44 -2.90
N PHE A 59 -11.01 -3.27 -2.93
CA PHE A 59 -10.42 -2.06 -3.49
C PHE A 59 -9.13 -1.67 -2.77
N ALA A 60 -9.13 -1.68 -1.42
CA ALA A 60 -7.93 -1.38 -0.65
C ALA A 60 -6.79 -2.38 -0.92
N ALA A 61 -7.11 -3.67 -1.09
CA ALA A 61 -6.13 -4.70 -1.45
C ALA A 61 -5.55 -4.44 -2.85
N GLN A 62 -6.39 -4.12 -3.83
CA GLN A 62 -5.93 -3.79 -5.19
C GLN A 62 -4.97 -2.58 -5.18
N VAL A 63 -5.35 -1.49 -4.50
CA VAL A 63 -4.49 -0.30 -4.36
C VAL A 63 -3.16 -0.63 -3.69
N GLN A 64 -3.16 -1.59 -2.76
CA GLN A 64 -1.95 -2.03 -2.08
C GLN A 64 -1.03 -2.85 -2.98
N ASP A 65 -1.58 -3.69 -3.85
CA ASP A 65 -0.83 -4.51 -4.81
C ASP A 65 -0.20 -3.65 -5.90
N ASP A 66 -0.96 -2.67 -6.42
CA ASP A 66 -0.46 -1.70 -7.41
C ASP A 66 0.73 -0.91 -6.84
N TRP A 67 0.61 -0.41 -5.61
CA TRP A 67 1.69 0.30 -4.91
C TRP A 67 2.94 -0.58 -4.68
N ARG A 68 2.75 -1.88 -4.38
CA ARG A 68 3.87 -2.83 -4.23
C ARG A 68 4.56 -3.11 -5.56
N GLY A 69 3.81 -3.19 -6.65
CA GLY A 69 4.36 -3.35 -8.00
C GLY A 69 5.31 -2.20 -8.36
N ASP A 70 4.87 -0.96 -8.14
CA ASP A 70 5.67 0.25 -8.39
C ASP A 70 6.92 0.31 -7.49
N SER A 71 6.78 -0.09 -6.22
CA SER A 71 7.89 -0.11 -5.26
C SER A 71 8.98 -1.12 -5.64
N ARG A 72 8.61 -2.28 -6.23
CA ARG A 72 9.57 -3.32 -6.65
C ARG A 72 10.24 -3.02 -7.99
N SER A 73 9.62 -2.21 -8.83
CA SER A 73 10.18 -1.76 -10.12
C SER A 73 11.45 -0.89 -9.93
N SER A 74 11.61 -0.27 -8.76
CA SER A 74 12.78 0.57 -8.44
C SER A 74 13.99 -0.21 -7.88
N GLU A 75 13.79 -1.46 -7.46
CA GLU A 75 14.79 -2.26 -6.74
C GLU A 75 15.39 -3.39 -7.60
N GLU A 76 14.93 -3.58 -8.84
CA GLU A 76 15.57 -4.46 -9.82
C GLU A 76 16.43 -3.63 -10.78
N SER A 77 17.59 -3.19 -10.29
CA SER A 77 18.73 -3.01 -11.19
C SER A 77 19.24 -4.41 -11.53
N PRO A 78 19.10 -4.89 -12.79
CA PRO A 78 19.80 -6.10 -13.18
C PRO A 78 21.30 -5.80 -13.03
N LEU A 79 21.97 -6.58 -12.19
CA LEU A 79 23.42 -6.66 -12.15
C LEU A 79 23.91 -6.75 -13.60
N SER A 80 24.55 -5.70 -14.10
CA SER A 80 25.15 -5.70 -15.43
C SER A 80 26.32 -6.69 -15.43
N PRO A 81 26.31 -7.78 -16.22
CA PRO A 81 27.54 -8.48 -16.53
C PRO A 81 28.19 -7.76 -17.73
N SER A 82 28.58 -6.50 -17.53
CA SER A 82 29.47 -5.76 -18.44
C SER A 82 30.90 -5.89 -17.94
N GLN A 83 31.44 -7.10 -17.97
CA GLN A 83 32.88 -7.35 -17.97
C GLN A 83 33.12 -8.52 -18.92
N ILE A 84 33.12 -8.21 -20.22
CA ILE A 84 33.94 -8.94 -21.18
C ILE A 84 35.28 -8.18 -21.22
N PRO A 85 36.36 -8.68 -20.59
CA PRO A 85 37.68 -8.37 -21.07
C PRO A 85 37.93 -9.22 -22.31
N ARG A 86 37.93 -8.56 -23.47
CA ARG A 86 38.72 -9.05 -24.59
C ARG A 86 40.19 -8.80 -24.27
N ASP A 87 41.02 -9.65 -24.85
CA ASP A 87 42.48 -9.57 -25.01
C ASP A 87 43.31 -10.24 -23.89
N LEU A 88 43.87 -11.43 -24.15
CA LEU A 88 45.20 -11.57 -24.75
C LEU A 88 45.54 -13.06 -25.05
N GLU A 89 46.33 -13.22 -26.11
CA GLU A 89 46.83 -14.40 -26.84
C GLU A 89 47.55 -15.51 -26.04
N ASP A 90 47.72 -16.65 -26.74
CA ASP A 90 48.80 -17.65 -26.64
C ASP A 90 49.13 -18.33 -25.29
N ASP A 91 48.90 -19.64 -25.18
CA ASP A 91 49.95 -20.68 -25.28
C ASP A 91 49.43 -22.05 -24.79
N GLN A 92 49.76 -23.09 -25.57
CA GLN A 92 49.61 -24.55 -25.39
C GLN A 92 48.28 -25.24 -25.74
#